data_AF-A0A521NY29-F1
#
_entry.id   AF-A0A521NY29-F1
#
_cell.length_a   1.000
_cell.length_b   1.000
_cell.length_c   1.000
_cell.angle_alpha   90.00
_cell.angle_beta   90.00
_cell.angle_gamma   90.00
#
_symmetry.space_group_name_H-M   'P 1'
#
loop_
_entity.id
_entity.type
_entity.pdbx_description
1 polymer ?
#
loop_
_entity_poly.entity_id
_entity_poly.type
_entity_poly.pdbx_seq_one_letter_code
_entity_poly.pdbx_strand_id
1 'polypeptide(L)'
;MIITQIIIQSITIIVGLLLFFLIKSYWPKYFETKGTNQATKEDIGEITTIVEEIKKDLLKETELLKAQLSLTNQHRLNIKTAEIEALINLNNKASSWLYYLVRFDFTSYAVDNFREMADSKIEFSKRQYEYDIAQAHVNLFMHDKELLELIREFTLNILKYERRLGVAINTANYLFSIYELKLKRPNANELDLVGEHQEKFMEFYNTYQEESLLIYEIVYKAHGKLVRLLHQRLKQIDSSENGG
;
A
#
# COMPACT_ATOMS: atom_id res chain seq x y z
N MET A 1 75.56 -65.44 -63.96
CA MET A 1 75.56 -64.10 -63.37
C MET A 1 74.44 -63.20 -63.92
N ILE A 2 74.18 -63.21 -65.24
CA ILE A 2 73.16 -62.35 -65.89
C ILE A 2 71.71 -62.72 -65.49
N ILE A 3 71.36 -64.01 -65.45
CA ILE A 3 69.99 -64.47 -65.15
C ILE A 3 69.55 -64.12 -63.72
N THR A 4 70.44 -64.32 -62.73
CA THR A 4 70.20 -63.96 -61.33
C THR A 4 69.97 -62.45 -61.14
N GLN A 5 70.64 -61.62 -61.94
CA GLN A 5 70.52 -60.17 -61.89
C GLN A 5 69.19 -59.68 -62.50
N ILE A 6 68.73 -60.31 -63.59
CA ILE A 6 67.43 -60.05 -64.21
C ILE A 6 66.28 -60.46 -63.27
N ILE A 7 66.40 -61.58 -62.56
CA ILE A 7 65.38 -62.03 -61.58
C ILE A 7 65.27 -61.04 -60.42
N ILE A 8 66.40 -60.60 -59.86
CA ILE A 8 66.41 -59.61 -58.78
C ILE A 8 65.81 -58.28 -59.24
N GLN A 9 66.16 -57.79 -60.43
CA GLN A 9 65.57 -56.56 -60.99
C GLN A 9 64.06 -56.71 -61.23
N SER A 10 63.60 -57.85 -61.74
CA SER A 10 62.18 -58.12 -61.97
C SER A 10 61.39 -58.17 -60.66
N ILE A 11 61.92 -58.82 -59.63
CA ILE A 11 61.32 -58.83 -58.28
C ILE A 11 61.29 -57.41 -57.71
N THR A 12 62.36 -56.64 -57.89
CA THR A 12 62.44 -55.25 -57.38
C THR A 12 61.38 -54.36 -58.06
N ILE A 13 61.16 -54.53 -59.36
CA ILE A 13 60.10 -53.83 -60.11
C ILE A 13 58.71 -54.25 -59.63
N ILE A 14 58.48 -55.55 -59.42
CA ILE A 14 57.20 -56.08 -58.92
C ILE A 14 56.92 -55.55 -57.51
N VAL A 15 57.89 -55.60 -56.61
CA VAL A 15 57.78 -55.07 -55.24
C VAL A 15 57.57 -53.55 -55.28
N GLY A 16 58.27 -52.84 -56.16
CA GLY A 16 58.09 -51.40 -56.37
C GLY A 16 56.69 -51.04 -56.86
N LEU A 17 56.14 -51.81 -57.81
CA LEU A 17 54.76 -51.67 -58.30
C LEU A 17 53.73 -51.98 -57.21
N LEU A 18 53.99 -53.01 -56.39
CA LEU A 18 53.11 -53.41 -55.29
C LEU A 18 53.08 -52.33 -54.19
N LEU A 19 54.24 -51.80 -53.81
CA LEU A 19 54.37 -50.67 -52.88
C LEU A 19 53.72 -49.41 -53.45
N PHE A 20 53.92 -49.12 -54.74
CA PHE A 20 53.27 -47.99 -55.41
C PHE A 20 51.75 -48.13 -55.40
N PHE A 21 51.21 -49.33 -55.67
CA PHE A 21 49.77 -49.58 -55.66
C PHE A 21 49.18 -49.46 -54.24
N LEU A 22 49.90 -49.96 -53.22
CA LEU A 22 49.51 -49.81 -51.82
C LEU A 22 49.49 -48.34 -51.37
N ILE A 23 50.55 -47.59 -51.67
CA ILE A 23 50.62 -46.16 -51.34
C ILE A 23 49.51 -45.40 -52.09
N LYS A 24 49.34 -45.65 -53.39
CA LYS A 24 48.33 -44.98 -54.20
C LYS A 24 46.89 -45.25 -53.74
N SER A 25 46.62 -46.44 -53.20
CA SER A 25 45.27 -46.85 -52.78
C SER A 25 44.93 -46.47 -51.34
N TYR A 26 45.86 -46.68 -50.39
CA TYR A 26 45.60 -46.52 -48.96
C TYR A 26 45.95 -45.13 -48.42
N TRP A 27 46.95 -44.46 -49.00
CA TRP A 27 47.37 -43.13 -48.55
C TRP A 27 46.27 -42.07 -48.74
N PRO A 28 45.61 -41.93 -49.90
CA PRO A 28 44.55 -40.92 -50.06
C PRO A 28 43.39 -41.12 -49.09
N LYS A 29 42.91 -42.38 -48.93
CA LYS A 29 41.83 -42.72 -48.01
C LYS A 29 42.15 -42.39 -46.55
N TYR A 30 43.38 -42.63 -46.11
CA TYR A 30 43.79 -42.31 -44.74
C TYR A 30 43.78 -40.81 -44.47
N PHE A 31 44.32 -39.99 -45.39
CA PHE A 31 44.31 -38.53 -45.25
C PHE A 31 42.89 -37.95 -45.38
N GLU A 32 42.05 -38.51 -46.24
CA GLU A 32 40.64 -38.13 -46.38
C GLU A 32 39.86 -38.40 -45.09
N THR A 33 40.00 -39.60 -44.50
CA THR A 33 39.35 -39.98 -43.23
C THR A 33 39.87 -39.15 -42.05
N LYS A 34 41.18 -38.87 -42.02
CA LYS A 34 41.79 -38.01 -41.00
C LYS A 34 41.31 -36.56 -41.12
N GLY A 35 41.19 -36.05 -42.36
CA GLY A 35 40.66 -34.72 -42.65
C GLY A 35 39.19 -34.58 -42.28
N THR A 36 38.35 -35.57 -42.62
CA THR A 36 36.93 -35.59 -42.22
C THR A 36 36.76 -35.65 -40.70
N ASN A 37 37.54 -36.48 -40.01
CA ASN A 37 37.52 -36.54 -38.55
C ASN A 37 37.99 -35.25 -37.88
N GLN A 38 38.93 -34.53 -38.50
CA GLN A 38 39.40 -33.24 -38.01
C GLN A 38 38.33 -32.16 -38.22
N ALA A 39 37.75 -32.06 -39.43
CA ALA A 39 36.65 -31.14 -39.72
C ALA A 39 35.44 -31.39 -38.79
N THR A 40 35.05 -32.66 -38.59
CA THR A 40 33.94 -33.01 -37.67
C THR A 40 34.23 -32.59 -36.23
N LYS A 41 35.49 -32.66 -35.76
CA LYS A 41 35.87 -32.20 -34.41
C LYS A 41 35.81 -30.68 -34.29
N GLU A 42 36.24 -29.96 -35.32
CA GLU A 42 36.16 -28.51 -35.38
C GLU A 42 34.69 -28.05 -35.38
N ASP A 43 33.83 -28.68 -36.19
CA ASP A 43 32.38 -28.42 -36.23
C ASP A 43 31.72 -28.65 -34.86
N ILE A 44 32.04 -29.76 -34.18
CA ILE A 44 31.52 -30.04 -32.82
C ILE A 44 32.02 -28.99 -31.82
N GLY A 45 33.26 -28.53 -31.94
CA GLY A 45 33.84 -27.49 -31.10
C GLY A 45 33.12 -26.14 -31.29
N GLU A 46 32.82 -25.78 -32.54
CA GLU A 46 32.06 -24.57 -32.87
C GLU A 46 30.63 -24.66 -32.32
N ILE A 47 29.92 -25.78 -32.55
CA ILE A 47 28.58 -26.01 -31.99
C ILE A 47 28.59 -25.93 -30.47
N THR A 48 29.59 -26.53 -29.80
CA THR A 48 29.71 -26.48 -28.35
C THR A 48 29.89 -25.04 -27.85
N THR A 49 30.69 -24.24 -28.56
CA THR A 49 30.91 -22.82 -28.23
C THR A 49 29.60 -22.04 -28.36
N ILE A 50 28.87 -22.22 -29.46
CA ILE A 50 27.55 -21.59 -29.68
C ILE A 50 26.56 -21.99 -28.58
N VAL A 51 26.52 -23.27 -28.19
CA VAL A 51 25.64 -23.74 -27.11
C VAL A 51 25.98 -23.11 -25.76
N GLU A 52 27.26 -22.98 -25.42
CA GLU A 52 27.68 -22.32 -24.19
C GLU A 52 27.40 -20.81 -24.20
N GLU A 53 27.54 -20.15 -25.34
CA GLU A 53 27.12 -18.75 -25.52
C GLU A 53 25.61 -18.58 -25.34
N ILE A 54 24.80 -19.43 -25.98
CA ILE A 54 23.34 -19.42 -25.81
C ILE A 54 22.96 -19.66 -24.34
N LYS A 55 23.58 -20.63 -23.66
CA LYS A 55 23.33 -20.87 -22.22
C LYS A 55 23.67 -19.64 -21.39
N LYS A 56 24.80 -18.99 -21.65
CA LYS A 56 25.24 -17.80 -20.93
C LYS A 56 24.27 -16.63 -21.15
N ASP A 57 23.79 -16.45 -22.37
CA ASP A 57 22.81 -15.41 -22.71
C ASP A 57 21.46 -15.69 -22.04
N LEU A 58 20.97 -16.94 -22.09
CA LEU A 58 19.75 -17.36 -21.40
C LEU A 58 19.85 -17.17 -19.88
N LEU A 59 20.99 -17.49 -19.27
CA LEU A 59 21.23 -17.26 -17.85
C LEU A 59 21.17 -15.76 -17.51
N LYS A 60 21.83 -14.93 -18.33
CA LYS A 60 21.83 -13.48 -18.16
C LYS A 60 20.42 -12.89 -18.30
N GLU A 61 19.67 -13.31 -19.30
CA GLU A 61 18.29 -12.87 -19.53
C GLU A 61 17.38 -13.31 -18.38
N THR A 62 17.54 -14.56 -17.91
CA THR A 62 16.79 -15.09 -16.77
C THR A 62 17.04 -14.29 -15.49
N GLU A 63 18.30 -13.96 -15.18
CA GLU A 63 18.62 -13.15 -14.01
C GLU A 63 18.08 -11.72 -14.13
N LEU A 64 18.12 -11.14 -15.33
CA LEU A 64 17.54 -9.82 -15.59
C LEU A 64 16.01 -9.83 -15.40
N LEU A 65 15.32 -10.85 -15.94
CA LEU A 65 13.87 -11.01 -15.77
C LEU A 65 13.49 -11.22 -14.30
N LYS A 66 14.25 -12.04 -13.55
CA LYS A 66 14.05 -12.21 -12.10
C LYS A 66 14.19 -10.89 -11.35
N ALA A 67 15.23 -10.11 -11.66
CA ALA A 67 15.45 -8.80 -11.03
C ALA A 67 14.31 -7.82 -11.33
N GLN A 68 13.85 -7.75 -12.58
CA GLN A 68 12.71 -6.91 -12.98
C GLN A 68 11.41 -7.34 -12.29
N LEU A 69 11.14 -8.64 -12.24
CA LEU A 69 9.97 -9.19 -11.55
C LEU A 69 10.02 -8.88 -10.05
N SER A 70 11.18 -9.02 -9.42
CA SER A 70 11.39 -8.67 -8.02
C SER A 70 11.10 -7.20 -7.75
N LEU A 71 11.64 -6.28 -8.56
CA LEU A 71 11.38 -4.83 -8.44
C LEU A 71 9.89 -4.50 -8.62
N THR A 72 9.25 -5.10 -9.64
CA THR A 72 7.83 -4.89 -9.91
C THR A 72 6.96 -5.39 -8.75
N ASN A 73 7.26 -6.58 -8.23
CA ASN A 73 6.56 -7.13 -7.07
C ASN A 73 6.75 -6.26 -5.83
N GLN A 74 7.98 -5.80 -5.55
CA GLN A 74 8.24 -4.91 -4.42
C GLN A 74 7.49 -3.58 -4.57
N HIS A 75 7.49 -2.99 -5.76
CA HIS A 75 6.74 -1.76 -6.02
C HIS A 75 5.24 -1.95 -5.79
N ARG A 76 4.67 -3.06 -6.28
CA ARG A 76 3.26 -3.42 -6.07
C ARG A 76 2.93 -3.59 -4.59
N LEU A 77 3.79 -4.25 -3.83
CA LEU A 77 3.63 -4.44 -2.38
C LEU A 77 3.68 -3.10 -1.63
N ASN A 78 4.59 -2.21 -2.01
CA ASN A 78 4.71 -0.88 -1.41
C ASN A 78 3.43 -0.05 -1.63
N ILE A 79 2.84 -0.08 -2.83
CA ILE A 79 1.57 0.61 -3.12
C ILE A 79 0.44 0.04 -2.26
N LYS A 80 0.29 -1.29 -2.21
CA LYS A 80 -0.73 -1.93 -1.36
C LYS A 80 -0.57 -1.59 0.11
N THR A 81 0.66 -1.54 0.59
CA THR A 81 0.97 -1.15 1.98
C THR A 81 0.54 0.29 2.23
N ALA A 82 0.86 1.21 1.31
CA ALA A 82 0.42 2.61 1.41
C ALA A 82 -1.10 2.76 1.38
N GLU A 83 -1.81 1.96 0.57
CA GLU A 83 -3.28 1.91 0.56
C GLU A 83 -3.84 1.47 1.92
N ILE A 84 -3.32 0.36 2.48
CA ILE A 84 -3.72 -0.14 3.80
C ILE A 84 -3.49 0.92 4.87
N GLU A 85 -2.30 1.52 4.90
CA GLU A 85 -1.93 2.54 5.87
C GLU A 85 -2.85 3.77 5.77
N ALA A 86 -3.16 4.22 4.55
CA ALA A 86 -4.08 5.33 4.32
C ALA A 86 -5.49 5.03 4.87
N LEU A 87 -6.01 3.82 4.60
CA LEU A 87 -7.33 3.39 5.10
C LEU A 87 -7.39 3.30 6.63
N ILE A 88 -6.37 2.71 7.25
CA ILE A 88 -6.27 2.59 8.72
C ILE A 88 -6.16 3.98 9.34
N ASN A 89 -5.31 4.85 8.80
CA ASN A 89 -5.14 6.20 9.31
C ASN A 89 -6.42 7.02 9.19
N LEU A 90 -7.12 6.95 8.05
CA LEU A 90 -8.43 7.58 7.88
C LEU A 90 -9.41 7.14 8.96
N ASN A 91 -9.54 5.84 9.20
CA ASN A 91 -10.44 5.32 10.23
C ASN A 91 -10.05 5.81 11.64
N ASN A 92 -8.76 5.84 11.96
CA ASN A 92 -8.27 6.32 13.24
C ASN A 92 -8.61 7.80 13.46
N LYS A 93 -8.41 8.65 12.45
CA LYS A 93 -8.73 10.08 12.53
C LYS A 93 -10.23 10.35 12.56
N ALA A 94 -11.01 9.63 11.75
CA ALA A 94 -12.47 9.67 11.76
C ALA A 94 -13.03 9.32 13.15
N SER A 95 -12.54 8.22 13.72
CA SER A 95 -12.95 7.73 15.04
C SER A 95 -12.53 8.70 16.15
N SER A 96 -11.31 9.23 16.09
CA SER A 96 -10.82 10.23 17.05
C SER A 96 -11.69 11.48 17.06
N TRP A 97 -12.07 11.98 15.87
CA TRP A 97 -12.97 13.12 15.74
C TRP A 97 -14.34 12.82 16.33
N LEU A 98 -14.96 11.71 15.93
CA LEU A 98 -16.28 11.31 16.42
C LEU A 98 -16.30 11.16 17.95
N TYR A 99 -15.37 10.39 18.50
CA TYR A 99 -15.37 10.10 19.93
C TYR A 99 -15.01 11.31 20.78
N TYR A 100 -14.29 12.29 20.24
CA TYR A 100 -14.07 13.54 20.93
C TYR A 100 -15.36 14.36 21.05
N LEU A 101 -16.15 14.46 19.97
CA LEU A 101 -17.44 15.17 19.99
C LEU A 101 -18.43 14.50 20.94
N VAL A 102 -18.52 13.17 20.90
CA VAL A 102 -19.45 12.38 21.73
C VAL A 102 -19.12 12.44 23.22
N ARG A 103 -17.84 12.56 23.56
CA ARG A 103 -17.37 12.61 24.96
C ARG A 103 -17.34 14.01 25.54
N PHE A 104 -17.63 15.04 24.74
CA PHE A 104 -17.78 16.37 25.27
C PHE A 104 -18.99 16.40 26.22
N ASP A 105 -18.78 16.91 27.43
CA ASP A 105 -19.83 17.03 28.42
C ASP A 105 -19.82 18.41 29.06
N PHE A 106 -21.02 18.92 29.31
CA PHE A 106 -21.21 20.25 29.90
C PHE A 106 -21.13 20.23 31.43
N THR A 107 -21.27 19.05 32.08
CA THR A 107 -21.34 18.97 33.55
C THR A 107 -20.00 19.19 34.25
N SER A 108 -18.88 19.09 33.51
CA SER A 108 -17.55 19.40 34.04
C SER A 108 -17.27 20.90 34.21
N TYR A 109 -18.19 21.75 33.74
CA TYR A 109 -18.01 23.19 33.74
C TYR A 109 -18.89 23.88 34.78
N ALA A 110 -18.30 24.86 35.44
CA ALA A 110 -18.89 25.72 36.44
C ALA A 110 -18.48 27.17 36.18
N VAL A 111 -18.90 28.06 37.07
CA VAL A 111 -18.83 29.52 36.89
C VAL A 111 -17.39 30.05 36.92
N ASP A 112 -16.49 29.31 37.56
CA ASP A 112 -15.07 29.61 37.65
C ASP A 112 -14.29 29.19 36.38
N ASN A 113 -14.71 28.12 35.69
CA ASN A 113 -13.97 27.53 34.57
C ASN A 113 -14.71 27.49 33.23
N PHE A 114 -15.95 28.00 33.12
CA PHE A 114 -16.77 27.86 31.90
C PHE A 114 -16.10 28.36 30.61
N ARG A 115 -15.17 29.33 30.73
CA ARG A 115 -14.43 29.90 29.59
C ARG A 115 -13.54 28.86 28.90
N GLU A 116 -13.09 27.83 29.62
CA GLU A 116 -12.30 26.72 29.10
C GLU A 116 -13.08 25.87 28.07
N MET A 117 -14.42 25.93 28.06
CA MET A 117 -15.23 25.30 26.99
C MET A 117 -14.87 25.82 25.60
N ALA A 118 -14.34 27.05 25.50
CA ALA A 118 -13.90 27.61 24.23
C ALA A 118 -12.71 26.84 23.64
N ASP A 119 -11.85 26.27 24.48
CA ASP A 119 -10.66 25.52 24.05
C ASP A 119 -11.04 24.23 23.31
N SER A 120 -12.22 23.68 23.59
CA SER A 120 -12.74 22.51 22.86
C SER A 120 -12.89 22.77 21.37
N LYS A 121 -13.12 24.03 20.95
CA LYS A 121 -13.17 24.40 19.52
C LYS A 121 -11.82 24.30 18.83
N ILE A 122 -10.73 24.59 19.54
CA ILE A 122 -9.37 24.43 19.03
C ILE A 122 -9.13 22.94 18.74
N GLU A 123 -9.53 22.09 19.69
CA GLU A 123 -9.42 20.64 19.57
C GLU A 123 -10.35 20.04 18.49
N PHE A 124 -11.50 20.67 18.19
CA PHE A 124 -12.33 20.33 17.03
C PHE A 124 -11.61 20.61 15.72
N SER A 125 -11.13 21.85 15.53
CA SER A 125 -10.41 22.25 14.31
C SER A 125 -9.17 21.41 14.07
N LYS A 126 -8.44 21.05 15.13
CA LYS A 126 -7.28 20.15 15.04
C LYS A 126 -7.67 18.76 14.53
N ARG A 127 -8.72 18.15 15.09
CA ARG A 127 -9.18 16.81 14.65
C ARG A 127 -9.72 16.81 13.24
N GLN A 128 -10.47 17.85 12.87
CA GLN A 128 -10.92 18.04 11.50
C GLN A 128 -9.71 18.12 10.54
N TYR A 129 -8.71 18.94 10.86
CA TYR A 129 -7.51 19.06 10.02
C TYR A 129 -6.75 17.73 9.89
N GLU A 130 -6.56 16.98 10.98
CA GLU A 130 -5.92 15.67 10.94
C GLU A 130 -6.71 14.66 10.09
N TYR A 131 -8.05 14.71 10.14
CA TYR A 131 -8.92 13.90 9.31
C TYR A 131 -8.84 14.31 7.83
N ASP A 132 -8.83 15.60 7.52
CA ASP A 132 -8.74 16.11 6.14
C ASP A 132 -7.43 15.67 5.47
N ILE A 133 -6.31 15.66 6.21
CA ILE A 133 -5.03 15.09 5.72
C ILE A 133 -5.18 13.60 5.43
N ALA A 134 -5.77 12.83 6.35
CA ALA A 134 -5.95 11.39 6.17
C ALA A 134 -6.87 11.08 4.98
N GLN A 135 -7.91 11.89 4.76
CA GLN A 135 -8.78 11.81 3.59
C GLN A 135 -8.01 12.13 2.30
N ALA A 136 -7.16 13.16 2.30
CA ALA A 136 -6.32 13.48 1.14
C ALA A 136 -5.37 12.34 0.77
N HIS A 137 -4.81 11.63 1.77
CA HIS A 137 -3.99 10.44 1.52
C HIS A 137 -4.80 9.32 0.88
N VAL A 138 -6.03 9.05 1.33
CA VAL A 138 -6.90 8.05 0.68
C VAL A 138 -7.21 8.45 -0.76
N ASN A 139 -7.50 9.73 -1.02
CA ASN A 139 -7.75 10.22 -2.38
C ASN A 139 -6.56 10.07 -3.33
N LEU A 140 -5.33 10.07 -2.80
CA LEU A 140 -4.11 9.90 -3.61
C LEU A 140 -3.98 8.47 -4.14
N PHE A 141 -4.28 7.48 -3.31
CA PHE A 141 -4.08 6.08 -3.65
C PHE A 141 -5.35 5.40 -4.18
N MET A 142 -6.54 5.90 -3.83
CA MET A 142 -7.79 5.20 -4.06
C MET A 142 -8.78 6.00 -4.91
N HIS A 143 -9.39 5.29 -5.86
CA HIS A 143 -10.35 5.83 -6.83
C HIS A 143 -11.74 5.17 -6.70
N ASP A 144 -11.98 4.46 -5.59
CA ASP A 144 -13.23 3.76 -5.30
C ASP A 144 -14.35 4.76 -4.99
N LYS A 145 -15.29 4.91 -5.95
CA LYS A 145 -16.43 5.83 -5.83
C LYS A 145 -17.31 5.54 -4.61
N GLU A 146 -17.51 4.28 -4.26
CA GLU A 146 -18.37 3.90 -3.13
C GLU A 146 -17.74 4.35 -1.82
N LEU A 147 -16.43 4.11 -1.66
CA LEU A 147 -15.68 4.56 -0.48
C LEU A 147 -15.69 6.09 -0.39
N LEU A 148 -15.36 6.79 -1.48
CA LEU A 148 -15.30 8.25 -1.49
C LEU A 148 -16.66 8.88 -1.16
N GLU A 149 -17.76 8.25 -1.59
CA GLU A 149 -19.10 8.69 -1.23
C GLU A 149 -19.41 8.49 0.26
N LEU A 150 -19.05 7.34 0.83
CA LEU A 150 -19.23 7.09 2.27
C LEU A 150 -18.36 8.01 3.14
N ILE A 151 -17.14 8.30 2.71
CA ILE A 151 -16.27 9.29 3.35
C ILE A 151 -16.97 10.65 3.36
N ARG A 152 -17.51 11.08 2.21
CA ARG A 152 -18.26 12.34 2.10
C ARG A 152 -19.51 12.36 2.99
N GLU A 153 -20.31 11.29 2.98
CA GLU A 153 -21.50 11.14 3.84
C GLU A 153 -21.11 11.28 5.32
N PHE A 154 -20.06 10.57 5.76
CA PHE A 154 -19.54 10.67 7.12
C PHE A 154 -19.08 12.10 7.43
N THR A 155 -18.20 12.70 6.60
CA THR A 155 -17.68 14.06 6.78
C THR A 155 -18.81 15.08 6.97
N LEU A 156 -19.82 15.04 6.11
CA LEU A 156 -20.96 15.97 6.21
C LEU A 156 -21.75 15.78 7.51
N ASN A 157 -21.96 14.54 7.94
CA ASN A 157 -22.69 14.27 9.17
C ASN A 157 -21.89 14.66 10.42
N ILE A 158 -20.58 14.39 10.46
CA ILE A 158 -19.75 14.77 11.62
C ILE A 158 -19.60 16.29 11.72
N LEU A 159 -19.49 17.01 10.60
CA LEU A 159 -19.49 18.48 10.59
C LEU A 159 -20.80 19.09 11.10
N LYS A 160 -21.95 18.47 10.79
CA LYS A 160 -23.24 18.89 11.36
C LYS A 160 -23.26 18.71 12.87
N TYR A 161 -22.70 17.60 13.37
CA TYR A 161 -22.62 17.34 14.80
C TYR A 161 -21.71 18.35 15.50
N GLU A 162 -20.50 18.57 14.97
CA GLU A 162 -19.57 19.58 15.48
C GLU A 162 -20.21 20.96 15.52
N ARG A 163 -20.89 21.37 14.43
CA ARG A 163 -21.60 22.65 14.39
C ARG A 163 -22.66 22.75 15.48
N ARG A 164 -23.45 21.69 15.70
CA ARG A 164 -24.48 21.70 16.75
C ARG A 164 -23.85 21.83 18.13
N LEU A 165 -22.79 21.08 18.40
CA LEU A 165 -22.03 21.16 19.64
C LEU A 165 -21.41 22.55 19.83
N GLY A 166 -20.86 23.16 18.78
CA GLY A 166 -20.33 24.52 18.82
C GLY A 166 -21.38 25.57 19.19
N VAL A 167 -22.62 25.44 18.69
CA VAL A 167 -23.75 26.29 19.10
C VAL A 167 -24.11 26.07 20.57
N ALA A 168 -24.11 24.81 21.02
CA ALA A 168 -24.37 24.48 22.41
C ALA A 168 -23.30 25.06 23.35
N ILE A 169 -22.03 24.95 22.99
CA ILE A 169 -20.89 25.57 23.71
C ILE A 169 -21.07 27.08 23.85
N ASN A 170 -21.45 27.77 22.77
CA ASN A 170 -21.70 29.22 22.84
C ASN A 170 -22.87 29.56 23.76
N THR A 171 -23.92 28.75 23.73
CA THR A 171 -25.13 28.95 24.54
C THR A 171 -24.81 28.74 26.02
N ALA A 172 -24.10 27.67 26.37
CA ALA A 172 -23.64 27.40 27.73
C ALA A 172 -22.75 28.55 28.24
N ASN A 173 -21.75 28.98 27.45
CA ASN A 173 -20.90 30.11 27.79
C ASN A 173 -21.70 31.39 28.06
N TYR A 174 -22.72 31.66 27.25
CA TYR A 174 -23.60 32.81 27.45
C TYR A 174 -24.37 32.70 28.78
N LEU A 175 -24.95 31.54 29.08
CA LEU A 175 -25.69 31.31 30.34
C LEU A 175 -24.79 31.51 31.57
N PHE A 176 -23.58 30.96 31.56
CA PHE A 176 -22.60 31.18 32.63
C PHE A 176 -22.15 32.64 32.73
N SER A 177 -21.94 33.32 31.60
CA SER A 177 -21.56 34.74 31.59
C SER A 177 -22.63 35.64 32.21
N ILE A 178 -23.91 35.40 31.88
CA ILE A 178 -25.03 36.13 32.47
C ILE A 178 -25.11 35.88 33.98
N TYR A 179 -24.92 34.63 34.41
CA TYR A 179 -24.91 34.30 35.83
C TYR A 179 -23.76 34.98 36.58
N GLU A 180 -22.53 34.94 36.04
CA GLU A 180 -21.36 35.61 36.62
C GLU A 180 -21.62 37.13 36.78
N LEU A 181 -22.26 37.76 35.78
CA LEU A 181 -22.62 39.18 35.85
C LEU A 181 -23.70 39.48 36.91
N LYS A 182 -24.66 38.58 37.11
CA LYS A 182 -25.70 38.73 38.14
C LYS A 182 -25.12 38.60 39.55
N LEU A 183 -24.19 37.67 39.77
CA LEU A 183 -23.50 37.48 41.05
C LEU A 183 -22.69 38.72 41.47
N LYS A 184 -22.11 39.45 40.52
CA LYS A 184 -21.34 40.67 40.78
C LYS A 184 -22.18 41.86 41.26
N ARG A 185 -23.51 41.75 41.34
CA ARG A 185 -24.39 42.86 41.77
C ARG A 185 -24.37 43.04 43.29
N PRO A 186 -24.35 44.28 43.82
CA PRO A 186 -24.21 44.54 45.27
C PRO A 186 -25.28 43.92 46.19
N ASN A 187 -26.47 43.62 45.65
CA ASN A 187 -27.61 43.07 46.39
C ASN A 187 -28.08 41.73 45.80
N ALA A 188 -27.18 40.96 45.20
CA ALA A 188 -27.51 39.65 44.63
C ALA A 188 -27.93 38.65 45.73
N ASN A 189 -29.12 38.06 45.63
CA ASN A 189 -29.47 36.87 46.41
C ASN A 189 -28.85 35.65 45.72
N GLU A 190 -27.72 35.18 46.22
CA GLU A 190 -26.97 34.08 45.63
C GLU A 190 -27.80 32.80 45.52
N LEU A 191 -28.62 32.47 46.54
CA LEU A 191 -29.43 31.26 46.54
C LEU A 191 -30.47 31.25 45.41
N ASP A 192 -31.18 32.37 45.24
CA ASP A 192 -32.19 32.52 44.17
C ASP A 192 -31.53 32.47 42.79
N LEU A 193 -30.35 33.10 42.65
CA LEU A 193 -29.60 33.14 41.40
C LEU A 193 -29.06 31.76 41.01
N VAL A 194 -28.56 30.99 41.99
CA VAL A 194 -28.11 29.60 41.77
C VAL A 194 -29.27 28.76 41.25
N GLY A 195 -30.44 28.86 41.89
CA GLY A 195 -31.65 28.15 41.45
C GLY A 195 -32.06 28.51 40.03
N GLU A 196 -32.17 29.81 39.72
CA GLU A 196 -32.52 30.30 38.38
C GLU A 196 -31.53 29.83 37.31
N HIS A 197 -30.23 29.85 37.62
CA HIS A 197 -29.20 29.41 36.69
C HIS A 197 -29.22 27.91 36.45
N GLN A 198 -29.34 27.11 37.51
CA GLN A 198 -29.43 25.66 37.40
C GLN A 198 -30.65 25.23 36.59
N GLU A 199 -31.81 25.84 36.83
CA GLU A 199 -33.04 25.55 36.07
C GLU A 199 -32.83 25.81 34.56
N LYS A 200 -32.35 27.00 34.20
CA LYS A 200 -32.08 27.38 32.80
C LYS A 200 -31.01 26.51 32.15
N PHE A 201 -29.97 26.18 32.89
CA PHE A 201 -28.89 25.35 32.38
C PHE A 201 -29.37 23.91 32.14
N MET A 202 -30.18 23.36 33.05
CA MET A 202 -30.76 22.02 32.90
C MET A 202 -31.76 21.96 31.73
N GLU A 203 -32.59 22.99 31.55
CA GLU A 203 -33.48 23.10 30.38
C GLU A 203 -32.68 23.06 29.06
N PHE A 204 -31.63 23.88 28.98
CA PHE A 204 -30.71 23.88 27.85
C PHE A 204 -30.03 22.52 27.65
N TYR A 205 -29.50 21.93 28.73
CA TYR A 205 -28.74 20.68 28.67
C TYR A 205 -29.61 19.52 28.20
N ASN A 206 -30.83 19.40 28.70
CA ASN A 206 -31.78 18.36 28.29
C ASN A 206 -32.13 18.51 26.80
N THR A 207 -32.40 19.74 26.35
CA THR A 207 -32.67 20.02 24.93
C THR A 207 -31.48 19.64 24.05
N TYR A 208 -30.25 20.00 24.46
CA TYR A 208 -29.04 19.62 23.74
C TYR A 208 -28.82 18.10 23.72
N GLN A 209 -29.03 17.41 24.84
CA GLN A 209 -28.91 15.96 24.95
C GLN A 209 -29.82 15.24 23.95
N GLU A 210 -31.10 15.60 23.88
CA GLU A 210 -32.06 14.99 22.95
C GLU A 210 -31.65 15.21 21.49
N GLU A 211 -31.30 16.44 21.12
CA GLU A 211 -30.90 16.75 19.75
C GLU A 211 -29.56 16.12 19.36
N SER A 212 -28.60 16.11 20.28
CA SER A 212 -27.27 15.52 20.05
C SER A 212 -27.36 14.00 19.87
N LEU A 213 -28.26 13.32 20.59
CA LEU A 213 -28.51 11.89 20.43
C LEU A 213 -29.02 11.55 19.02
N LEU A 214 -29.95 12.34 18.49
CA LEU A 214 -30.48 12.17 17.14
C LEU A 214 -29.38 12.33 16.07
N ILE A 215 -28.54 13.36 16.22
CA ILE A 215 -27.43 13.59 15.29
C ILE A 215 -26.37 12.49 15.42
N TYR A 216 -26.05 12.09 16.65
CA TYR A 216 -25.11 11.01 16.91
C TYR A 216 -25.55 9.71 16.23
N GLU A 217 -26.84 9.35 16.28
CA GLU A 217 -27.34 8.14 15.61
C GLU A 217 -27.06 8.17 14.09
N ILE A 218 -27.21 9.34 13.45
CA ILE A 218 -26.91 9.51 12.02
C ILE A 218 -25.41 9.35 11.76
N VAL A 219 -24.56 10.02 12.55
CA VAL A 219 -23.10 9.96 12.39
C VAL A 219 -22.58 8.54 12.66
N TYR A 220 -23.09 7.88 13.70
CA TYR A 220 -22.72 6.52 14.07
C TYR A 220 -23.08 5.51 12.98
N LYS A 221 -24.27 5.65 12.36
CA LYS A 221 -24.66 4.82 11.21
C LYS A 221 -23.73 5.03 10.02
N ALA A 222 -23.39 6.28 9.70
CA ALA A 222 -22.45 6.61 8.61
C ALA A 222 -21.05 6.03 8.88
N HIS A 223 -20.53 6.22 10.10
CA HIS A 223 -19.25 5.65 10.54
C HIS A 223 -19.25 4.12 10.47
N GLY A 224 -20.32 3.47 10.93
CA GLY A 224 -20.46 2.01 10.85
C GLY A 224 -20.53 1.46 9.42
N LYS A 225 -21.11 2.20 8.46
CA LYS A 225 -21.02 1.83 7.03
C LYS A 225 -19.57 1.95 6.54
N LEU A 226 -18.90 3.06 6.84
CA LEU A 226 -17.51 3.29 6.46
C LEU A 226 -16.59 2.18 6.98
N VAL A 227 -16.63 1.89 8.29
CA VAL A 227 -15.82 0.83 8.92
C VAL A 227 -16.06 -0.54 8.28
N ARG A 228 -17.31 -0.88 7.96
CA ARG A 228 -17.62 -2.16 7.30
C ARG A 228 -17.01 -2.25 5.90
N LEU A 229 -17.09 -1.18 5.11
CA LEU A 229 -16.48 -1.16 3.78
C LEU A 229 -14.95 -1.22 3.89
N LEU A 230 -14.34 -0.47 4.82
CA LEU A 230 -12.91 -0.52 5.07
C LEU A 230 -12.44 -1.94 5.42
N HIS A 231 -13.18 -2.63 6.29
CA HIS A 231 -12.90 -4.02 6.65
C HIS A 231 -12.98 -4.98 5.46
N GLN A 232 -13.96 -4.79 4.58
CA GLN A 232 -14.08 -5.58 3.34
C GLN A 232 -12.89 -5.35 2.41
N ARG A 233 -12.44 -4.10 2.26
CA ARG A 233 -11.29 -3.75 1.41
C ARG A 233 -9.98 -4.33 1.97
N LEU A 234 -9.77 -4.22 3.27
CA LEU A 234 -8.60 -4.84 3.93
C LEU A 234 -8.56 -6.36 3.70
N LYS A 235 -9.70 -7.05 3.80
CA LYS A 235 -9.80 -8.48 3.48
C LYS A 235 -9.53 -8.80 2.01
N GLN A 236 -9.99 -7.96 1.08
CA GLN A 236 -9.74 -8.15 -0.35
C GLN A 236 -8.25 -8.03 -0.66
N ILE A 237 -7.56 -7.05 -0.07
CA ILE A 237 -6.12 -6.87 -0.25
C ILE A 237 -5.36 -8.10 0.25
N ASP A 238 -5.70 -8.61 1.43
CA ASP A 238 -5.13 -9.84 2.02
C ASP A 238 -5.38 -11.09 1.14
N SER A 239 -6.61 -11.27 0.64
CA SER A 239 -6.95 -12.40 -0.24
C SER A 239 -6.24 -12.38 -1.61
N SER A 240 -5.90 -11.18 -2.10
CA SER A 240 -5.16 -11.01 -3.36
C SER A 240 -3.66 -11.34 -3.26
N GLU A 241 -3.16 -11.62 -2.05
CA GLU A 241 -1.79 -12.11 -1.82
C GLU A 241 -1.69 -13.64 -1.87
N ASN A 242 -2.80 -14.37 -1.63
CA ASN A 242 -2.83 -15.83 -1.58
C ASN A 242 -3.20 -16.51 -2.91
N GLY A 243 -3.39 -15.74 -3.99
CA GLY A 243 -3.90 -16.22 -5.29
C GLY A 243 -2.95 -16.07 -6.47
N GLY A 244 -1.66 -15.84 -6.24
CA GLY A 244 -0.63 -15.67 -7.28
C GLY A 244 0.47 -16.71 -7.18
#